data_AF-A0A015JMM5-F1
#
_entry.id   AF-A0A015JMM5-F1
#
_cell.length_a   1.000
_cell.length_b   1.000
_cell.length_c   1.000
_cell.angle_alpha   90.00
_cell.angle_beta   90.00
_cell.angle_gamma   90.00
#
_symmetry.space_group_name_H-M   'P 1'
#
loop_
_entity.id
_entity.type
_entity.pdbx_description
1 polymer ?
#
loop_
_entity_poly.entity_id
_entity_poly.type
_entity_poly.pdbx_seq_one_letter_code
_entity_poly.pdbx_strand_id
1 'polypeptide(L)'
;MEQKSALEKAILEAGHKCIFYPKFHCELNFIERYWGAAKRYACENCDYSWSSLQCVVPAALESVDTKMIRKFAKKTWRYMDLYRNGITGKLAEYAAKKYKSHRCIPEY
;
A
#
# COMPACT_ATOMS: atom_id res chain seq x y z
N MET A 1 -20.13 -18.28 16.32
CA MET A 1 -19.91 -16.86 15.97
C MET A 1 -18.44 -16.56 16.19
N GLU A 2 -17.76 -15.97 15.23
CA GLU A 2 -16.34 -15.63 15.35
C GLU A 2 -16.16 -14.47 16.33
N GLN A 3 -15.32 -14.64 17.34
CA GLN A 3 -15.14 -13.65 18.41
C GLN A 3 -14.29 -12.48 17.89
N LYS A 4 -14.90 -11.29 17.77
CA LYS A 4 -14.20 -10.06 17.38
C LYS A 4 -13.15 -9.67 18.41
N SER A 5 -11.96 -9.28 17.93
CA SER A 5 -10.87 -8.80 18.78
C SER A 5 -11.20 -7.48 19.48
N ALA A 6 -10.52 -7.15 20.58
CA ALA A 6 -10.71 -5.88 21.28
C ALA A 6 -10.41 -4.68 20.37
N LEU A 7 -9.38 -4.78 19.52
CA LEU A 7 -9.03 -3.76 18.54
C LEU A 7 -10.13 -3.57 17.50
N GLU A 8 -10.66 -4.67 16.96
CA GLU A 8 -11.74 -4.62 15.97
C GLU A 8 -12.99 -3.96 16.54
N LYS A 9 -13.35 -4.27 17.79
CA LYS A 9 -14.47 -3.61 18.49
C LYS A 9 -14.25 -2.10 18.62
N ALA A 10 -13.08 -1.68 19.11
CA ALA A 10 -12.75 -0.27 19.27
C ALA A 10 -12.80 0.51 17.93
N ILE A 11 -12.31 -0.10 16.84
CA ILE A 11 -12.35 0.50 15.49
C ILE A 11 -13.81 0.66 15.02
N LEU A 12 -14.64 -0.37 15.21
CA LEU A 12 -16.04 -0.34 14.80
C LEU A 12 -16.87 0.63 15.65
N GLU A 13 -16.64 0.70 16.96
CA GLU A 13 -17.29 1.65 17.88
C GLU A 13 -16.96 3.10 17.53
N ALA A 14 -15.75 3.37 17.03
CA ALA A 14 -15.36 4.67 16.49
C ALA A 14 -15.98 4.99 15.11
N GLY A 15 -16.80 4.10 14.54
CA GLY A 15 -17.43 4.29 13.24
C GLY A 15 -16.51 4.04 12.03
N HIS A 16 -15.36 3.42 12.25
CA HIS A 16 -14.39 3.10 11.19
C HIS A 16 -14.58 1.67 10.65
N LYS A 17 -14.03 1.42 9.45
CA LYS A 17 -14.00 0.07 8.85
C LYS A 17 -12.72 -0.64 9.25
N CYS A 18 -12.85 -1.85 9.79
CA CYS A 18 -11.71 -2.75 10.02
C CYS A 18 -11.51 -3.62 8.77
N ILE A 19 -10.44 -3.38 8.02
CA ILE A 19 -10.11 -4.12 6.78
C ILE A 19 -8.92 -5.03 7.06
N PHE A 20 -9.11 -6.33 6.89
CA PHE A 20 -8.04 -7.32 7.01
C PHE A 20 -7.44 -7.65 5.65
N TYR A 21 -6.11 -7.66 5.59
CA TYR A 21 -5.37 -8.05 4.39
C TYR A 21 -4.92 -9.51 4.50
N PRO A 22 -4.83 -10.25 3.38
CA PRO A 22 -4.24 -11.58 3.35
C PRO A 22 -2.80 -11.56 3.88
N LYS A 23 -2.42 -12.60 4.64
CA LYS A 23 -1.04 -12.76 5.14
C LYS A 23 -0.07 -12.92 3.95
N PHE A 24 1.12 -12.35 4.07
CA PHE A 24 2.20 -12.43 3.06
C PHE A 24 1.90 -11.78 1.70
N HIS A 25 0.91 -10.89 1.63
CA HIS A 25 0.53 -10.17 0.41
C HIS A 25 0.70 -8.65 0.57
N CYS A 26 1.94 -8.19 0.79
CA CYS A 26 2.24 -6.77 1.02
C CYS A 26 1.90 -5.89 -0.19
N GLU A 27 1.87 -6.43 -1.40
CA GLU A 27 1.43 -5.77 -2.63
C GLU A 27 -0.05 -5.36 -2.61
N LEU A 28 -0.86 -6.03 -1.78
CA LEU A 28 -2.27 -5.74 -1.58
C LEU A 28 -2.52 -4.63 -0.55
N ASN A 29 -1.48 -4.13 0.12
CA ASN A 29 -1.56 -3.02 1.05
C ASN A 29 -0.84 -1.79 0.49
N PHE A 30 -1.59 -0.76 0.09
CA PHE A 30 -0.99 0.41 -0.55
C PHE A 30 -0.11 1.24 0.41
N ILE A 31 -0.27 1.08 1.73
CA ILE A 31 0.52 1.82 2.73
C ILE A 31 2.00 1.43 2.67
N GLU A 32 2.32 0.19 2.27
CA GLU A 32 3.70 -0.27 2.08
C GLU A 32 4.44 0.56 1.04
N ARG A 33 3.73 1.01 -0.01
CA ARG A 33 4.28 1.89 -1.05
C ARG A 33 4.44 3.32 -0.55
N TYR A 34 3.53 3.78 0.30
CA TYR A 34 3.62 5.08 0.94
C TYR A 34 4.86 5.14 1.86
N TRP A 35 5.02 4.15 2.74
CA TRP A 35 6.21 4.02 3.59
C TRP A 35 7.49 3.89 2.78
N GLY A 36 7.49 3.12 1.69
CA GLY A 36 8.64 3.02 0.80
C GLY A 36 9.05 4.36 0.18
N ALA A 37 8.07 5.20 -0.22
CA ALA A 37 8.34 6.53 -0.77
C ALA A 37 8.88 7.48 0.31
N ALA A 38 8.26 7.52 1.49
CA ALA A 38 8.71 8.32 2.61
C ALA A 38 10.11 7.90 3.07
N LYS A 39 10.37 6.59 3.18
CA LYS A 39 11.68 6.06 3.54
C LYS A 39 12.76 6.49 2.55
N ARG A 40 12.47 6.45 1.24
CA ARG A 40 13.42 6.93 0.23
C ARG A 40 13.75 8.41 0.43
N TYR A 41 12.75 9.26 0.65
CA TYR A 41 12.96 10.68 0.95
C TYR A 41 13.85 10.84 2.20
N ALA A 42 13.55 10.12 3.28
CA ALA A 42 14.34 10.20 4.49
C ALA A 42 15.80 9.77 4.27
N CYS A 43 16.04 8.70 3.51
CA CYS A 43 17.39 8.24 3.17
C CYS A 43 18.18 9.26 2.33
N GLU A 44 17.52 10.03 1.47
CA GLU A 44 18.14 11.05 0.62
C GLU A 44 18.45 12.36 1.38
N ASN A 45 17.78 12.60 2.52
CA ASN A 45 17.81 13.88 3.24
C ASN A 45 18.30 13.75 4.70
N CYS A 46 18.83 12.59 5.12
CA CYS A 46 19.23 12.35 6.51
C CYS A 46 20.66 11.81 6.59
N ASP A 47 21.40 12.28 7.59
CA ASP A 47 22.71 11.77 8.01
C ASP A 47 22.63 10.53 8.92
N TYR A 48 21.44 9.94 9.06
CA TYR A 48 21.13 8.82 9.96
C TYR A 48 21.38 9.07 11.45
N SER A 49 21.60 10.31 11.88
CA SER A 49 21.55 10.63 13.31
C SER A 49 20.11 10.57 13.82
N TRP A 50 19.94 10.21 15.10
CA TRP A 50 18.61 10.13 15.71
C TRP A 50 17.87 11.47 15.64
N SER A 51 18.55 12.57 15.96
CA SER A 51 18.00 13.92 15.90
C SER A 51 17.55 14.30 14.49
N SER A 52 18.35 14.00 13.46
CA SER A 52 17.97 14.28 12.08
C SER A 52 16.78 13.42 11.65
N LEU A 53 16.73 12.14 12.04
CA LEU A 53 15.59 11.27 11.75
C LEU A 53 14.30 11.80 12.36
N GLN A 54 14.33 12.29 13.60
CA GLN A 54 13.16 12.89 14.25
C GLN A 54 12.61 14.08 13.46
N CYS A 55 13.48 14.90 12.86
CA CYS A 55 13.08 16.04 12.04
C CYS A 55 12.65 15.64 10.62
N VAL A 56 13.34 14.68 10.01
CA VAL A 56 13.17 14.33 8.59
C VAL A 56 11.94 13.44 8.37
N VAL A 57 11.60 12.56 9.31
CA VAL A 57 10.46 11.63 9.14
C VAL A 57 9.13 12.37 8.91
N PRO A 58 8.75 13.41 9.68
CA PRO A 58 7.55 14.19 9.39
C PRO A 58 7.56 14.79 7.97
N ALA A 59 8.66 15.43 7.58
CA ALA A 59 8.81 16.01 6.24
C ALA A 59 8.72 14.95 5.13
N ALA A 60 9.28 13.76 5.36
CA ALA A 60 9.21 12.64 4.44
C ALA A 60 7.76 12.15 4.23
N LEU A 61 6.97 12.11 5.30
CA LEU A 61 5.56 11.71 5.25
C LEU A 61 4.70 12.75 4.51
N GLU A 62 4.99 14.03 4.68
CA GLU A 62 4.33 15.14 3.99
C GLU A 62 4.75 15.27 2.52
N SER A 63 5.96 14.83 2.16
CA SER A 63 6.46 14.86 0.78
C SER A 63 5.65 14.00 -0.20
N VAL A 64 4.90 13.02 0.30
CA VAL A 64 4.13 12.09 -0.53
C VAL A 64 2.77 12.71 -0.86
N ASP A 65 2.68 13.29 -2.05
CA ASP A 65 1.46 13.97 -2.49
C ASP A 65 0.24 13.02 -2.59
N THR A 66 -0.95 13.60 -2.42
CA THR A 66 -2.22 12.84 -2.51
C THR A 66 -2.38 12.16 -3.88
N LYS A 67 -1.81 12.74 -4.95
CA LYS A 67 -1.84 12.15 -6.31
C LYS A 67 -1.05 10.85 -6.34
N MET A 68 0.10 10.77 -5.67
CA MET A 68 0.92 9.56 -5.55
C MET A 68 0.25 8.52 -4.66
N ILE A 69 -0.36 8.93 -3.54
CA ILE A 69 -1.17 8.02 -2.70
C ILE A 69 -2.28 7.37 -3.53
N ARG A 70 -3.02 8.15 -4.32
CA ARG A 70 -4.03 7.62 -5.25
C ARG A 70 -3.44 6.68 -6.30
N LYS A 71 -2.23 6.94 -6.80
CA LYS A 71 -1.52 6.02 -7.71
C LYS A 71 -1.15 4.70 -7.03
N PHE A 72 -0.74 4.72 -5.76
CA PHE A 72 -0.45 3.51 -4.98
C PHE A 72 -1.70 2.67 -4.77
N ALA A 73 -2.81 3.28 -4.36
CA ALA A 73 -4.09 2.59 -4.20
C ALA A 73 -4.55 1.93 -5.51
N LYS A 74 -4.49 2.64 -6.64
CA LYS A 74 -4.81 2.09 -7.96
C LYS A 74 -3.92 0.91 -8.35
N LYS A 75 -2.62 0.97 -8.03
CA LYS A 75 -1.70 -0.14 -8.30
C LYS A 75 -2.10 -1.37 -7.49
N THR A 76 -2.38 -1.21 -6.20
CA THR A 76 -2.86 -2.28 -5.33
C THR A 76 -4.18 -2.90 -5.83
N TRP A 77 -5.15 -2.08 -6.24
CA TRP A 77 -6.39 -2.57 -6.85
C TRP A 77 -6.14 -3.42 -8.10
N ARG A 78 -5.15 -3.07 -8.93
CA ARG A 78 -4.82 -3.88 -10.09
C ARG A 78 -4.23 -5.24 -9.73
N TYR A 79 -3.43 -5.34 -8.66
CA TYR A 79 -2.99 -6.65 -8.16
C TYR A 79 -4.16 -7.46 -7.62
N MET A 80 -5.09 -6.83 -6.90
CA MET A 80 -6.32 -7.51 -6.45
C MET A 80 -7.13 -8.06 -7.62
N ASP A 81 -7.26 -7.29 -8.70
CA ASP A 81 -7.96 -7.70 -9.91
C ASP A 81 -7.27 -8.88 -10.61
N LEU A 82 -5.94 -8.84 -10.77
CA LEU A 82 -5.17 -9.97 -11.30
C LEU A 82 -5.39 -11.24 -10.48
N TYR A 83 -5.35 -11.13 -9.16
CA TYR A 83 -5.48 -12.27 -8.27
C TYR A 83 -6.88 -12.88 -8.31
N ARG A 84 -7.93 -12.05 -8.44
CA ARG A 84 -9.31 -12.52 -8.66
C ARG A 84 -9.46 -13.28 -9.96
N ASN A 85 -8.69 -12.92 -10.99
CA ASN A 85 -8.61 -13.63 -12.26
C ASN A 85 -7.60 -14.81 -12.24
N GLY A 86 -7.11 -15.22 -11.07
CA GLY A 86 -6.18 -16.34 -10.92
C GLY A 86 -4.74 -16.08 -11.36
N ILE A 87 -4.40 -14.86 -11.80
CA ILE A 87 -3.06 -14.49 -12.24
C ILE A 87 -2.22 -14.09 -11.03
N THR A 88 -1.21 -14.87 -10.66
CA THR A 88 -0.42 -14.65 -9.43
C THR A 88 1.09 -14.57 -9.68
N GLY A 89 1.85 -14.21 -8.63
CA GLY A 89 3.31 -14.21 -8.62
C GLY A 89 3.95 -13.37 -9.73
N LYS A 90 4.99 -13.91 -10.38
CA LYS A 90 5.73 -13.23 -11.46
C LYS A 90 4.84 -12.86 -12.64
N LEU A 91 3.80 -13.65 -12.93
CA LEU A 91 2.88 -13.37 -14.02
C LEU A 91 2.02 -12.16 -13.70
N ALA A 92 1.57 -12.01 -12.45
CA ALA A 92 0.85 -10.82 -12.01
C ALA A 92 1.71 -9.55 -12.10
N GLU A 93 2.98 -9.63 -11.70
CA GLU A 93 3.91 -8.50 -11.86
C GLU A 93 4.11 -8.11 -13.32
N TYR A 94 4.32 -9.10 -14.19
CA TYR A 94 4.43 -8.89 -15.63
C TYR A 94 3.17 -8.26 -16.21
N ALA A 95 1.99 -8.82 -15.90
CA ALA A 95 0.71 -8.31 -16.38
C ALA A 95 0.42 -6.89 -15.88
N ALA A 96 0.67 -6.60 -14.60
CA ALA A 96 0.51 -5.26 -14.02
C ALA A 96 1.42 -4.21 -14.66
N LYS A 97 2.57 -4.63 -15.19
CA LYS A 97 3.52 -3.78 -15.94
C LYS A 97 3.11 -3.63 -17.40
N LYS A 98 2.79 -4.74 -18.08
CA LYS A 98 2.39 -4.78 -19.49
C LYS A 98 1.12 -3.96 -19.73
N TYR A 99 0.10 -4.17 -18.92
CA TYR A 99 -1.20 -3.51 -19.06
C TYR A 99 -1.28 -2.23 -18.23
N LYS A 100 -0.16 -1.52 -18.04
CA LYS A 100 -0.12 -0.32 -17.18
C LYS A 100 -1.04 0.80 -17.68
N SER A 101 -1.08 0.99 -19.00
CA SER A 101 -1.88 1.99 -19.71
C SER A 101 -3.34 1.59 -19.89
N HIS A 102 -3.67 0.31 -19.79
CA HIS A 102 -5.03 -0.18 -19.92
C HIS A 102 -5.80 0.03 -18.61
N ARG A 103 -7.09 0.34 -18.75
CA ARG A 103 -8.00 0.49 -17.59
C ARG A 103 -8.42 -0.85 -16.98
N CYS A 104 -8.25 -1.94 -17.73
CA CYS A 104 -8.60 -3.31 -17.37
C CYS A 104 -7.50 -4.27 -17.87
N ILE A 105 -7.38 -5.43 -17.23
CA ILE A 105 -6.62 -6.56 -17.78
C ILE A 105 -7.52 -7.27 -18.78
N PRO A 106 -7.03 -7.64 -19.98
CA PRO A 106 -7.83 -8.37 -20.94
C PRO A 106 -8.33 -9.69 -20.33
N GLU A 107 -9.64 -9.91 -20.44
CA GLU A 107 -10.24 -11.22 -20.16
C GLU A 107 -9.84 -12.18 -21.29
N TYR A 108 -9.48 -13.41 -20.93
CA TYR A 108 -9.22 -14.50 -21.87
C TYR A 108 -10.27 -15.59 -21.68
#